data_AF-A0A2V8WLT0-F1
#
_entry.id   AF-A0A2V8WLT0-F1
#
_cell.length_a   1.000
_cell.length_b   1.000
_cell.length_c   1.000
_cell.angle_alpha   90.00
_cell.angle_beta   90.00
_cell.angle_gamma   90.00
#
_symmetry.space_group_name_H-M   'P 1'
#
loop_
_entity.id
_entity.type
_entity.pdbx_description
1 polymer ?
#
loop_
_entity_poly.entity_id
_entity_poly.type
_entity_poly.pdbx_seq_one_letter_code
_entity_poly.pdbx_strand_id
1 'polypeptide(L)'
;MGSKPRLLLATRPCLWPGKRLGVKLQQVYVVPAGKGQMANAFARTGNTIAFTDFLLQRMSRPEVNYVLGHELTHLKLKHPGKIAGARVASMFGAFFVVGMAAPFGLESPALRYGIILAVVTLFPLFWSRRFEYAADAGAVELTADPRSAISALFKLSSLNMMPLHWSKWSEKWLTHPSSLRRAQAIARKAGIPIEQIPEIAGATVAQSDHYILPATIAPGAKVLSTQTKQKSTIRATMALLEALILVPVAFAWLARFYAKDPVLHRTFYLVGPIAAIAAYFVFANFAPLSGLRELIVALKAKLLKEGVQADSWGGVTVGFAPAPSPRIYEHNTNWDIGSFFIRSDRLCYCGEETKFALRRDQIAAIVLGPGIPGLLTNRRIYIAWKDRDLGRSGTFNIGCIEGGSILEIRRKTTQLEGVLRNSWKASADARPLPKQLAELTSPLIGPVTSVAPNANWRFGKILKELWLTGVIAAIVAVLCGLPFQLLAYLFSMPASRAGGILAVHSPGAGWYVVCVAVVLRAHALIPFLSYKDKSFVALPTLGVPSPPVPSTPSPASKSETGGVLTH
;
A
#
# COMPACT_ATOMS: atom_id res chain seq x y z
N MET A 1 20.83 -36.16 -8.16
CA MET A 1 19.41 -35.95 -7.77
C MET A 1 19.18 -34.48 -7.52
N GLY A 2 18.40 -33.83 -8.40
CA GLY A 2 18.36 -32.38 -8.55
C GLY A 2 17.54 -31.65 -7.49
N SER A 3 18.18 -30.71 -6.81
CA SER A 3 17.52 -29.68 -6.00
C SER A 3 17.06 -28.54 -6.92
N LYS A 4 15.76 -28.47 -7.21
CA LYS A 4 15.15 -27.30 -7.86
C LYS A 4 15.14 -26.13 -6.87
N PRO A 5 15.72 -24.95 -7.16
CA PRO A 5 15.54 -23.78 -6.32
C PRO A 5 14.13 -23.19 -6.53
N ARG A 6 13.29 -23.30 -5.49
CA ARG A 6 12.00 -22.57 -5.39
C ARG A 6 12.27 -21.09 -5.13
N LEU A 7 11.60 -20.22 -5.89
CA LEU A 7 11.55 -18.79 -5.63
C LEU A 7 10.74 -18.53 -4.34
N LEU A 8 11.43 -18.48 -3.19
CA LEU A 8 10.87 -17.98 -1.94
C LEU A 8 10.91 -16.45 -1.98
N LEU A 9 9.82 -15.85 -2.45
CA LEU A 9 9.54 -14.44 -2.23
C LEU A 9 9.25 -14.22 -0.73
N ALA A 10 10.02 -13.31 -0.14
CA ALA A 10 9.96 -12.79 1.23
C ALA A 10 10.77 -13.53 2.33
N THR A 11 11.56 -12.72 3.04
CA THR A 11 12.16 -12.89 4.39
C THR A 11 13.62 -13.30 4.57
N ARG A 12 14.41 -13.57 3.53
CA ARG A 12 15.89 -13.52 3.69
C ARG A 12 16.43 -12.21 3.11
N PRO A 13 17.35 -11.50 3.82
CA PRO A 13 18.11 -10.43 3.17
C PRO A 13 18.69 -11.02 1.90
N CYS A 14 18.55 -10.35 0.75
CA CYS A 14 19.10 -10.80 -0.52
C CYS A 14 20.54 -11.26 -0.29
N LEU A 15 20.73 -12.58 -0.16
CA LEU A 15 22.04 -13.20 -0.03
C LEU A 15 22.56 -13.29 -1.45
N TRP A 16 22.91 -12.12 -1.98
CA TRP A 16 23.95 -12.04 -2.99
C TRP A 16 25.24 -12.49 -2.30
N PRO A 17 25.98 -13.47 -2.84
CA PRO A 17 27.30 -13.82 -2.33
C PRO A 17 28.27 -12.68 -2.71
N GLY A 18 28.27 -11.61 -1.91
CA GLY A 18 29.16 -10.45 -2.09
C GLY A 18 28.53 -9.13 -1.67
N LYS A 19 28.99 -8.57 -0.55
CA LYS A 19 28.74 -7.23 0.01
C LYS A 19 27.28 -6.85 0.33
N ARG A 20 27.01 -6.73 1.64
CA ARG A 20 25.80 -6.15 2.22
C ARG A 20 25.64 -4.69 1.77
N LEU A 21 24.75 -4.43 0.79
CA LEU A 21 24.45 -3.08 0.28
C LEU A 21 23.89 -2.09 1.32
N GLY A 22 23.71 -2.49 2.58
CA GLY A 22 23.19 -1.63 3.65
C GLY A 22 21.71 -1.22 3.49
N VAL A 23 21.04 -1.70 2.45
CA VAL A 23 19.62 -1.45 2.19
C VAL A 23 18.80 -2.68 2.58
N LYS A 24 17.84 -2.51 3.50
CA LYS A 24 16.84 -3.54 3.81
C LYS A 24 15.77 -3.52 2.71
N LEU A 25 15.86 -4.40 1.72
CA LEU A 25 14.78 -4.63 0.76
C LEU A 25 13.58 -5.22 1.50
N GLN A 26 12.43 -4.55 1.45
CA GLN A 26 11.22 -5.00 2.14
C GLN A 26 10.43 -5.99 1.27
N GLN A 27 10.29 -5.70 -0.03
CA GLN A 27 9.46 -6.51 -0.91
C GLN A 27 9.82 -6.34 -2.39
N VAL A 28 9.60 -7.41 -3.16
CA VAL A 28 9.66 -7.42 -4.64
C VAL A 28 8.27 -7.74 -5.18
N TYR A 29 7.80 -6.95 -6.14
CA TYR A 29 6.52 -7.14 -6.81
C TYR A 29 6.74 -7.49 -8.28
N VAL A 30 5.83 -8.29 -8.83
CA VAL A 30 5.71 -8.47 -10.27
C VAL A 30 4.38 -7.86 -10.71
N VAL A 31 4.42 -7.00 -11.71
CA VAL A 31 3.28 -6.25 -12.23
C VAL A 31 2.99 -6.72 -13.65
N PRO A 32 1.73 -7.04 -13.98
CA PRO A 32 1.38 -7.39 -15.36
C PRO A 32 1.58 -6.16 -16.26
N ALA A 33 2.34 -6.31 -17.34
CA ALA A 33 2.58 -5.23 -18.31
C ALA A 33 1.32 -4.82 -19.07
N GLY A 34 0.27 -5.66 -19.06
CA GLY A 34 -0.98 -5.42 -19.76
C GLY A 34 -0.81 -5.31 -21.27
N LYS A 35 -1.69 -4.57 -21.94
CA LYS A 35 -1.68 -4.41 -23.40
C LYS A 35 -0.44 -3.68 -23.93
N GLY A 36 0.18 -2.83 -23.12
CA GLY A 36 1.32 -1.99 -23.53
C GLY A 36 2.66 -2.71 -23.56
N GLN A 37 2.75 -3.94 -23.02
CA GLN A 37 3.93 -4.81 -23.12
C GLN A 37 5.26 -4.08 -22.86
N MET A 38 5.31 -3.24 -21.83
CA MET A 38 6.48 -2.44 -21.50
C MET A 38 7.43 -3.19 -20.55
N ALA A 39 8.71 -3.26 -20.89
CA ALA A 39 9.75 -3.77 -20.00
C ALA A 39 10.16 -2.67 -19.02
N ASN A 40 9.83 -2.84 -17.75
CA ASN A 40 10.14 -1.83 -16.74
C ASN A 40 10.44 -2.44 -15.38
N ALA A 41 11.30 -1.75 -14.63
CA ALA A 41 11.52 -1.97 -13.22
C ALA A 41 11.60 -0.61 -12.53
N PHE A 42 11.09 -0.49 -11.31
CA PHE A 42 11.22 0.75 -10.56
C PHE A 42 11.26 0.48 -9.05
N ALA A 43 12.14 1.23 -8.39
CA ALA A 43 12.16 1.34 -6.94
C ALA A 43 11.07 2.30 -6.44
N ARG A 44 10.33 1.87 -5.41
CA ARG A 44 9.34 2.68 -4.69
C ARG A 44 9.79 3.01 -3.27
N THR A 45 9.14 4.02 -2.70
CA THR A 45 9.26 4.37 -1.28
C THR A 45 8.97 3.14 -0.40
N GLY A 46 9.75 2.96 0.67
CA GLY A 46 9.65 1.77 1.53
C GLY A 46 10.55 0.62 1.09
N ASN A 47 11.62 0.89 0.34
CA ASN A 47 12.60 -0.10 -0.13
C ASN A 47 11.93 -1.28 -0.83
N THR A 48 11.04 -0.97 -1.76
CA THR A 48 10.28 -1.94 -2.53
C THR A 48 10.69 -1.81 -3.99
N ILE A 49 10.81 -2.92 -4.70
CA ILE A 49 11.11 -2.93 -6.14
C ILE A 49 9.99 -3.67 -6.88
N ALA A 50 9.54 -3.15 -8.01
CA ALA A 50 8.58 -3.82 -8.86
C ALA A 50 9.20 -4.08 -10.24
N PHE A 51 8.90 -5.24 -10.81
CA PHE A 51 9.27 -5.64 -12.17
C PHE A 51 8.00 -5.87 -13.00
N THR A 52 8.04 -5.62 -14.30
CA THR A 52 6.99 -6.12 -15.18
C THR A 52 7.21 -7.61 -15.50
N ASP A 53 6.12 -8.37 -15.60
CA ASP A 53 6.17 -9.78 -16.06
C ASP A 53 6.84 -9.90 -17.44
N PHE A 54 6.55 -8.96 -18.33
CA PHE A 54 7.14 -8.83 -19.66
C PHE A 54 8.66 -8.72 -19.63
N LEU A 55 9.23 -7.97 -18.68
CA LEU A 55 10.67 -7.85 -18.47
C LEU A 55 11.26 -9.20 -18.04
N LEU A 56 10.68 -9.83 -17.01
CA LEU A 56 11.19 -11.08 -16.43
C LEU A 56 11.11 -12.27 -17.40
N GLN A 57 10.17 -12.25 -18.34
CA GLN A 57 10.01 -13.28 -19.37
C GLN A 57 11.02 -13.14 -20.53
N ARG A 58 11.57 -11.94 -20.78
CA ARG A 58 12.40 -11.67 -21.97
C ARG A 58 13.86 -11.32 -21.66
N MET A 59 14.19 -11.08 -20.39
CA MET A 59 15.54 -10.83 -19.92
C MET A 59 16.05 -12.00 -19.10
N SER A 60 17.32 -12.35 -19.29
CA SER A 60 18.00 -13.41 -18.54
C SER A 60 18.27 -13.01 -17.09
N ARG A 61 18.56 -13.98 -16.23
CA ARG A 61 18.88 -13.76 -14.80
C ARG A 61 20.02 -12.75 -14.61
N PRO A 62 21.18 -12.83 -15.32
CA PRO A 62 22.23 -11.82 -15.20
C PRO A 62 21.78 -10.41 -15.58
N GLU A 63 20.98 -10.26 -16.64
CA GLU A 63 20.45 -8.96 -17.06
C GLU A 63 19.45 -8.40 -16.05
N VAL A 64 18.54 -9.24 -15.55
CA VAL A 64 17.59 -8.85 -14.48
C VAL A 64 18.33 -8.51 -13.19
N ASN A 65 19.42 -9.21 -12.85
CA ASN A 65 20.26 -8.89 -11.70
C ASN A 65 20.90 -7.50 -11.83
N TYR A 66 21.35 -7.12 -13.03
CA TYR A 66 21.82 -5.77 -13.29
C TYR A 66 20.71 -4.74 -13.07
N VAL A 67 19.51 -4.96 -13.63
CA VAL A 67 18.35 -4.06 -13.43
C VAL A 67 18.00 -3.94 -11.95
N LEU A 68 17.98 -5.06 -11.22
CA LEU A 68 17.74 -5.06 -9.77
C LEU A 68 18.83 -4.28 -9.02
N GLY A 69 20.10 -4.49 -9.36
CA GLY A 69 21.24 -3.79 -8.76
C GLY A 69 21.19 -2.27 -9.02
N HIS A 70 20.75 -1.87 -10.21
CA HIS A 70 20.53 -0.48 -10.58
C HIS A 70 19.46 0.17 -9.69
N GLU A 71 18.28 -0.45 -9.58
CA GLU A 71 17.18 0.03 -8.73
C GLU A 71 17.55 0.05 -7.23
N LEU A 72 18.27 -0.95 -6.74
CA LEU A 72 18.79 -0.99 -5.37
C LEU A 72 19.78 0.15 -5.11
N THR A 73 20.61 0.51 -6.09
CA THR A 73 21.55 1.62 -5.96
C THR A 73 20.83 2.97 -5.87
N HIS A 74 19.73 3.16 -6.63
CA HIS A 74 18.88 4.35 -6.46
C HIS A 74 18.34 4.49 -5.04
N LEU A 75 17.90 3.38 -4.43
CA LEU A 75 17.44 3.37 -3.05
C LEU A 75 18.57 3.66 -2.06
N LYS A 76 19.73 3.01 -2.22
CA LYS A 76 20.90 3.19 -1.36
C LYS A 76 21.36 4.65 -1.33
N LEU A 77 21.45 5.29 -2.50
CA LEU A 77 21.92 6.66 -2.64
C LEU A 77 20.82 7.71 -2.45
N LYS A 78 19.60 7.28 -2.12
CA LYS A 78 18.41 8.12 -1.89
C LYS A 78 18.09 9.04 -3.07
N HIS A 79 18.34 8.60 -4.30
CA HIS A 79 18.13 9.41 -5.52
C HIS A 79 16.71 9.97 -5.64
N PRO A 80 15.62 9.21 -5.42
CA PRO A 80 14.27 9.76 -5.51
C PRO A 80 14.01 10.90 -4.51
N GLY A 81 14.54 10.79 -3.30
CA GLY A 81 14.45 11.83 -2.28
C GLY A 81 15.24 13.09 -2.64
N LYS A 82 16.44 12.93 -3.20
CA LYS A 82 17.27 14.04 -3.68
C LYS A 82 16.62 14.79 -4.85
N ILE A 83 16.05 14.07 -5.83
CA ILE A 83 15.30 14.71 -6.93
C ILE A 83 14.09 15.47 -6.40
N ALA A 84 13.33 14.87 -5.48
CA ALA A 84 12.20 15.55 -4.86
C ALA A 84 12.62 16.82 -4.11
N GLY A 85 13.69 16.75 -3.32
CA GLY A 85 14.27 17.91 -2.64
C GLY A 85 14.75 18.98 -3.62
N ALA A 86 15.43 18.59 -4.70
CA ALA A 86 15.90 19.50 -5.74
C ALA A 86 14.74 20.21 -6.46
N ARG A 87 13.61 19.53 -6.72
CA ARG A 87 12.39 20.14 -7.26
C ARG A 87 11.78 21.16 -6.32
N VAL A 88 11.72 20.85 -5.03
CA VAL A 88 11.19 21.78 -4.03
C VAL A 88 12.11 23.00 -3.91
N ALA A 89 13.42 22.78 -3.80
CA ALA A 89 14.39 23.86 -3.72
C ALA A 89 14.40 24.74 -4.98
N SER A 90 14.30 24.14 -6.19
CA SER A 90 14.22 24.90 -7.44
C SER A 90 12.92 25.70 -7.55
N MET A 91 11.81 25.18 -7.02
CA MET A 91 10.57 25.92 -6.92
C MET A 91 10.72 27.15 -6.02
N PHE A 92 11.21 26.98 -4.78
CA PHE A 92 11.46 28.11 -3.88
C PHE A 92 12.46 29.12 -4.47
N GLY A 93 13.57 28.65 -5.04
CA GLY A 93 14.57 29.51 -5.68
C GLY A 93 13.99 30.28 -6.87
N ALA A 94 13.18 29.63 -7.72
CA ALA A 94 12.54 30.29 -8.85
C ALA A 94 11.53 31.35 -8.40
N PHE A 95 10.70 31.04 -7.40
CA PHE A 95 9.79 32.03 -6.82
C PHE A 95 10.53 33.21 -6.18
N PHE A 96 11.65 32.96 -5.49
CA PHE A 96 12.47 34.01 -4.88
C PHE A 96 13.12 34.92 -5.94
N VAL A 97 13.77 34.33 -6.96
CA VAL A 97 14.43 35.09 -8.05
C VAL A 97 13.41 35.90 -8.83
N VAL A 98 12.27 35.31 -9.21
CA VAL A 98 11.25 36.05 -9.95
C VAL A 98 10.56 37.10 -9.08
N GLY A 99 10.40 36.85 -7.78
CA GLY A 99 9.92 37.84 -6.82
C GLY A 99 10.84 39.07 -6.72
N MET A 100 12.16 38.85 -6.67
CA MET A 100 13.15 39.94 -6.64
C MET A 100 13.33 40.65 -7.99
N ALA A 101 13.13 39.93 -9.10
CA ALA A 101 13.27 40.47 -10.45
C ALA A 101 11.96 41.09 -11.00
N ALA A 102 10.83 40.93 -10.29
CA ALA A 102 9.54 41.52 -10.67
C ALA A 102 9.59 43.06 -10.85
N PRO A 103 10.29 43.84 -9.98
CA PRO A 103 10.47 45.28 -10.18
C PRO A 103 11.35 45.67 -11.38
N PHE A 104 12.08 44.71 -11.98
CA PHE A 104 13.01 44.94 -13.09
C PHE A 104 12.42 44.54 -14.47
N GLY A 105 11.10 44.57 -14.61
CA GLY A 105 10.43 44.37 -15.91
C GLY A 105 9.97 42.94 -16.22
N LEU A 106 9.97 42.01 -15.26
CA LEU A 106 9.28 40.71 -15.38
C LEU A 106 7.77 40.84 -15.10
N GLU A 107 7.12 41.82 -15.71
CA GLU A 107 5.70 42.10 -15.49
C GLU A 107 4.79 41.12 -16.22
N SER A 108 5.23 40.60 -17.36
CA SER A 108 4.49 39.58 -18.12
C SER A 108 4.30 38.31 -17.28
N PRO A 109 3.04 37.95 -16.93
CA PRO A 109 2.76 36.73 -16.18
C PRO A 109 3.24 35.48 -16.92
N ALA A 110 3.12 35.47 -18.25
CA ALA A 110 3.55 34.35 -19.09
C ALA A 110 5.07 34.11 -19.00
N LEU A 111 5.88 35.17 -19.04
CA LEU A 111 7.33 35.06 -18.91
C LEU A 111 7.73 34.63 -17.49
N ARG A 112 7.11 35.22 -16.46
CA ARG A 112 7.31 34.89 -15.05
C ARG A 112 7.03 33.42 -14.76
N TYR A 113 5.86 32.92 -15.13
CA TYR A 113 5.49 31.52 -14.92
C TYR A 113 6.25 30.58 -15.85
N GLY A 114 6.62 31.02 -17.05
CA GLY A 114 7.48 30.28 -17.98
C GLY A 114 8.88 30.03 -17.41
N ILE A 115 9.52 31.04 -16.80
CA ILE A 115 10.81 30.90 -16.14
C ILE A 115 10.72 29.95 -14.94
N ILE A 116 9.67 30.09 -14.11
CA ILE A 116 9.45 29.19 -12.98
C ILE A 116 9.30 27.74 -13.46
N LEU A 117 8.46 27.51 -14.47
CA LEU A 117 8.27 26.19 -15.05
C LEU A 117 9.57 25.62 -15.62
N ALA A 118 10.35 26.44 -16.34
CA ALA A 118 11.62 26.03 -16.90
C ALA A 118 12.63 25.64 -15.81
N VAL A 119 12.80 26.45 -14.77
CA VAL A 119 13.72 26.17 -13.65
C VAL A 119 13.29 24.92 -12.89
N VAL A 120 11.99 24.80 -12.56
CA VAL A 120 11.45 23.64 -11.83
C VAL A 120 11.57 22.35 -12.63
N THR A 121 11.47 22.42 -13.96
CA THR A 121 11.51 21.23 -14.83
C THR A 121 12.94 20.85 -15.22
N LEU A 122 13.76 21.81 -15.65
CA LEU A 122 15.07 21.54 -16.24
C LEU A 122 16.15 21.29 -15.18
N PHE A 123 16.13 22.02 -14.08
CA PHE A 123 17.16 21.90 -13.03
C PHE A 123 17.24 20.48 -12.43
N PRO A 124 16.13 19.81 -12.09
CA PRO A 124 16.17 18.43 -11.58
C PRO A 124 16.62 17.40 -12.62
N LEU A 125 16.39 17.63 -13.93
CA LEU A 125 16.81 16.71 -14.99
C LEU A 125 18.34 16.55 -15.03
N PHE A 126 19.07 17.64 -14.76
CA PHE A 126 20.53 17.61 -14.70
C PHE A 126 21.06 16.67 -13.60
N TRP A 127 20.42 16.68 -12.43
CA TRP A 127 20.74 15.78 -11.32
C TRP A 127 20.30 14.34 -11.60
N SER A 128 19.11 14.17 -12.18
CA SER A 128 18.57 12.86 -12.56
C SER A 128 19.56 12.09 -13.42
N ARG A 129 20.12 12.72 -14.47
CA ARG A 129 21.09 12.06 -15.36
C ARG A 129 22.38 11.63 -14.67
N ARG A 130 22.88 12.37 -13.67
CA ARG A 130 24.05 11.95 -12.89
C ARG A 130 23.76 10.75 -12.01
N PHE A 131 22.53 10.66 -11.49
CA PHE A 131 22.11 9.55 -10.66
C PHE A 131 22.05 8.23 -11.43
N GLU A 132 21.75 8.27 -12.74
CA GLU A 132 21.81 7.10 -13.62
C GLU A 132 23.21 6.49 -13.71
N TYR A 133 24.24 7.32 -13.96
CA TYR A 133 25.62 6.83 -14.02
C TYR A 133 26.09 6.26 -12.67
N ALA A 134 25.68 6.88 -11.56
CA ALA A 134 25.96 6.35 -10.23
C ALA A 134 25.24 5.02 -9.97
N ALA A 135 24.00 4.89 -10.44
CA ALA A 135 23.22 3.66 -10.35
C ALA A 135 23.81 2.52 -11.21
N ASP A 136 24.23 2.82 -12.44
CA ASP A 136 24.94 1.88 -13.31
C ASP A 136 26.24 1.39 -12.69
N ALA A 137 27.05 2.31 -12.16
CA ALA A 137 28.28 1.99 -11.48
C ALA A 137 28.06 1.08 -10.26
N GLY A 138 27.03 1.36 -9.45
CA GLY A 138 26.69 0.54 -8.28
C GLY A 138 26.09 -0.81 -8.67
N ALA A 139 25.33 -0.89 -9.77
CA ALA A 139 24.80 -2.13 -10.30
C ALA A 139 25.91 -3.08 -10.75
N VAL A 140 26.87 -2.56 -11.54
CA VAL A 140 28.02 -3.34 -12.02
C VAL A 140 28.92 -3.76 -10.85
N GLU A 141 29.14 -2.90 -9.85
CA GLU A 141 29.88 -3.28 -8.63
C GLU A 141 29.16 -4.40 -7.86
N LEU A 142 27.83 -4.38 -7.83
CA LEU A 142 27.04 -5.41 -7.16
C LEU A 142 27.06 -6.73 -7.93
N THR A 143 26.83 -6.70 -9.23
CA THR A 143 26.69 -7.92 -10.03
C THR A 143 28.04 -8.52 -10.43
N ALA A 144 29.11 -7.72 -10.39
CA ALA A 144 30.43 -8.06 -10.94
C ALA A 144 30.37 -8.52 -12.41
N ASP A 145 29.36 -8.07 -13.16
CA ASP A 145 29.11 -8.48 -14.54
C ASP A 145 28.78 -7.27 -15.43
N PRO A 146 29.82 -6.57 -15.94
CA PRO A 146 29.65 -5.43 -16.83
C PRO A 146 29.14 -5.81 -18.23
N ARG A 147 29.34 -7.06 -18.69
CA ARG A 147 28.85 -7.51 -20.00
C ARG A 147 27.34 -7.67 -19.99
N SER A 148 26.77 -8.33 -18.98
CA SER A 148 25.32 -8.44 -18.82
C SER A 148 24.65 -7.09 -18.59
N ALA A 149 25.34 -6.13 -17.97
CA ALA A 149 24.85 -4.76 -17.83
C ALA A 149 24.70 -4.05 -19.20
N ILE A 150 25.69 -4.18 -20.08
CA ILE A 150 25.62 -3.66 -21.45
C ILE A 150 24.49 -4.35 -22.22
N SER A 151 24.43 -5.69 -22.20
CA SER A 151 23.34 -6.45 -22.85
C SER A 151 21.97 -5.99 -22.38
N ALA A 152 21.77 -5.86 -21.06
CA ALA A 152 20.51 -5.44 -20.48
C ALA A 152 20.04 -4.05 -20.95
N LEU A 153 20.95 -3.07 -21.09
CA LEU A 153 20.61 -1.73 -21.58
C LEU A 153 20.11 -1.75 -23.03
N PHE A 154 20.76 -2.55 -23.88
CA PHE A 154 20.33 -2.72 -25.27
C PHE A 154 19.01 -3.48 -25.35
N LYS A 155 18.86 -4.55 -24.56
CA LYS A 155 17.63 -5.34 -24.49
C LYS A 155 16.46 -4.50 -24.02
N LEU A 156 16.60 -3.71 -22.95
CA LEU A 156 15.56 -2.80 -22.47
C LEU A 156 15.13 -1.78 -23.53
N SER A 157 16.10 -1.23 -24.27
CA SER A 157 15.80 -0.26 -25.34
C SER A 157 15.04 -0.93 -26.48
N SER A 158 15.47 -2.12 -26.89
CA SER A 158 14.81 -2.93 -27.92
C SER A 158 13.39 -3.32 -27.50
N LEU A 159 13.22 -3.83 -26.27
CA LEU A 159 11.94 -4.25 -25.72
C LEU A 159 10.92 -3.11 -25.62
N ASN A 160 11.39 -1.88 -25.38
CA ASN A 160 10.55 -0.69 -25.31
C ASN A 160 10.50 0.11 -26.62
N MET A 161 11.06 -0.42 -27.72
CA MET A 161 11.15 0.26 -29.03
C MET A 161 11.76 1.68 -28.95
N MET A 162 12.74 1.85 -28.06
CA MET A 162 13.42 3.13 -27.83
C MET A 162 14.72 3.22 -28.64
N PRO A 163 15.03 4.39 -29.24
CA PRO A 163 16.32 4.62 -29.88
C PRO A 163 17.50 4.43 -28.92
N LEU A 164 18.51 3.67 -29.35
CA LEU A 164 19.75 3.47 -28.60
C LEU A 164 20.60 4.74 -28.51
N HIS A 165 20.55 5.56 -29.56
CA HIS A 165 21.27 6.82 -29.69
C HIS A 165 20.28 7.98 -29.83
N TRP A 166 20.65 9.13 -29.29
CA TRP A 166 19.90 10.37 -29.38
C TRP A 166 20.86 11.49 -29.76
N SER A 167 20.35 12.53 -30.44
CA SER A 167 21.16 13.71 -30.73
C SER A 167 21.59 14.38 -29.40
N LYS A 168 22.72 15.10 -29.41
CA LYS A 168 23.21 15.81 -28.21
C LYS A 168 22.19 16.80 -27.64
N TRP A 169 21.31 17.34 -28.48
CA TRP A 169 20.25 18.26 -28.08
C TRP A 169 19.02 17.54 -27.54
N SER A 170 18.52 16.52 -28.24
CA SER A 170 17.36 15.73 -27.82
C SER A 170 17.60 15.04 -26.47
N GLU A 171 18.82 14.57 -26.22
CA GLU A 171 19.16 13.89 -24.97
C GLU A 171 19.10 14.81 -23.73
N LYS A 172 19.29 16.13 -23.91
CA LYS A 172 19.16 17.08 -22.79
C LYS A 172 17.73 17.14 -22.23
N TRP A 173 16.74 16.76 -23.04
CA TRP A 173 15.32 16.72 -22.69
C TRP A 173 14.87 15.37 -22.13
N LEU A 174 15.74 14.36 -22.11
CA LEU A 174 15.45 13.05 -21.52
C LEU A 174 15.75 13.05 -20.00
N THR A 175 14.96 12.26 -19.27
CA THR A 175 15.16 12.01 -17.84
C THR A 175 16.36 11.11 -17.56
N HIS A 176 16.77 10.30 -18.55
CA HIS A 176 17.92 9.39 -18.51
C HIS A 176 18.86 9.69 -19.69
N PRO A 177 20.18 9.51 -19.54
CA PRO A 177 21.10 9.48 -20.68
C PRO A 177 20.75 8.33 -21.63
N SER A 178 21.19 8.43 -22.88
CA SER A 178 20.96 7.38 -23.88
C SER A 178 21.59 6.04 -23.46
N SER A 179 20.92 4.94 -23.81
CA SER A 179 21.38 3.57 -23.46
C SER A 179 22.78 3.28 -23.98
N LEU A 180 23.11 3.76 -25.19
CA LEU A 180 24.46 3.64 -25.74
C LEU A 180 25.50 4.38 -24.90
N ARG A 181 25.22 5.60 -24.43
CA ARG A 181 26.15 6.36 -23.57
C ARG A 181 26.36 5.70 -22.22
N ARG A 182 25.30 5.13 -21.64
CA ARG A 182 25.39 4.36 -20.40
C ARG A 182 26.25 3.10 -20.60
N ALA A 183 26.02 2.36 -21.69
CA ALA A 183 26.83 1.20 -22.06
C ALA A 183 28.31 1.56 -22.29
N GLN A 184 28.60 2.65 -23.01
CA GLN A 184 29.97 3.14 -23.21
C GLN A 184 30.63 3.54 -21.88
N ALA A 185 29.90 4.16 -20.95
CA ALA A 185 30.42 4.52 -19.64
C ALA A 185 30.77 3.26 -18.82
N ILE A 186 29.92 2.22 -18.87
CA ILE A 186 30.18 0.93 -18.24
C ILE A 186 31.40 0.26 -18.86
N ALA A 187 31.47 0.18 -20.20
CA ALA A 187 32.57 -0.43 -20.94
C ALA A 187 33.92 0.22 -20.59
N ARG A 188 33.99 1.56 -20.62
CA ARG A 188 35.20 2.32 -20.24
C ARG A 188 35.64 2.01 -18.81
N LYS A 189 34.71 1.97 -17.86
CA LYS A 189 35.01 1.70 -16.45
C LYS A 189 35.46 0.25 -16.22
N ALA A 190 34.96 -0.68 -17.03
CA ALA A 190 35.27 -2.10 -16.96
C ALA A 190 36.49 -2.52 -17.81
N GLY A 191 37.11 -1.60 -18.55
CA GLY A 191 38.21 -1.92 -19.47
C GLY A 191 37.79 -2.73 -20.71
N ILE A 192 36.51 -2.68 -21.08
CA ILE A 192 35.99 -3.35 -22.28
C ILE A 192 36.16 -2.41 -23.48
N PRO A 193 36.81 -2.85 -24.59
CA PRO A 193 36.91 -2.07 -25.82
C PRO A 193 35.52 -1.69 -26.36
N ILE A 194 35.35 -0.45 -26.83
CA ILE A 194 34.04 0.09 -27.27
C ILE A 194 33.53 -0.67 -28.49
N GLU A 195 34.44 -1.23 -29.29
CA GLU A 195 34.20 -2.02 -30.49
C GLU A 195 33.50 -3.34 -30.18
N GLN A 196 33.63 -3.87 -28.95
CA GLN A 196 32.97 -5.10 -28.51
C GLN A 196 31.51 -4.87 -28.05
N ILE A 197 31.06 -3.62 -27.93
CA ILE A 197 29.68 -3.32 -27.45
C ILE A 197 28.60 -3.92 -28.36
N PRO A 198 28.66 -3.79 -29.71
CA PRO A 198 27.66 -4.39 -30.59
C PRO A 198 27.61 -5.92 -30.49
N GLU A 199 28.75 -6.57 -30.30
CA GLU A 199 28.85 -8.02 -30.12
C GLU A 199 28.19 -8.46 -28.81
N ILE A 200 28.49 -7.76 -27.70
CA ILE A 200 27.86 -8.01 -26.40
C ILE A 200 26.34 -7.78 -26.47
N ALA A 201 25.90 -6.75 -27.19
CA ALA A 201 24.49 -6.44 -27.36
C ALA A 201 23.74 -7.45 -28.24
N GLY A 202 24.44 -8.09 -29.18
CA GLY A 202 23.91 -9.10 -30.09
C GLY A 202 23.96 -10.53 -29.55
N ALA A 203 24.65 -10.76 -28.42
CA ALA A 203 24.81 -12.09 -27.85
C ALA A 203 23.45 -12.66 -27.39
N THR A 204 23.05 -13.79 -27.99
CA THR A 204 21.80 -14.49 -27.62
C THR A 204 21.99 -15.22 -26.29
N VAL A 205 21.27 -14.82 -25.25
CA VAL A 205 21.27 -15.55 -23.97
C VAL A 205 20.37 -16.79 -24.08
N ALA A 206 20.84 -17.93 -23.57
CA ALA A 206 20.09 -19.18 -23.60
C ALA A 206 18.75 -19.08 -22.85
N GLN A 207 17.68 -19.68 -23.40
CA GLN A 207 16.33 -19.68 -22.81
C GLN A 207 16.25 -20.29 -21.39
N SER A 208 17.24 -21.07 -20.96
CA SER A 208 17.29 -21.68 -19.63
C SER A 208 17.55 -20.69 -18.49
N ASP A 209 17.93 -19.45 -18.80
CA ASP A 209 18.41 -18.48 -17.81
C ASP A 209 17.35 -17.47 -17.34
N HIS A 210 16.07 -17.66 -17.65
CA HIS A 210 15.02 -16.77 -17.14
C HIS A 210 14.60 -17.08 -15.69
N TYR A 211 14.00 -16.09 -15.02
CA TYR A 211 13.33 -16.32 -13.73
C TYR A 211 12.01 -17.05 -13.96
N ILE A 212 11.79 -18.16 -13.27
CA ILE A 212 10.52 -18.88 -13.32
C ILE A 212 9.50 -18.13 -12.47
N LEU A 213 8.46 -17.59 -13.13
CA LEU A 213 7.35 -16.93 -12.46
C LEU A 213 6.35 -17.99 -11.93
N PRO A 214 5.98 -17.95 -10.65
CA PRO A 214 4.88 -18.76 -10.14
C PRO A 214 3.58 -18.52 -10.92
N ALA A 215 2.77 -19.57 -11.11
CA ALA A 215 1.47 -19.49 -11.80
C ALA A 215 0.51 -18.48 -11.14
N THR A 216 0.68 -18.19 -9.84
CA THR A 216 -0.08 -17.19 -9.09
C THR A 216 0.15 -15.74 -9.53
N ILE A 217 1.18 -15.47 -10.34
CA ILE A 217 1.53 -14.14 -10.85
C ILE A 217 0.94 -13.88 -12.25
N ALA A 218 0.36 -14.90 -12.91
CA ALA A 218 -0.19 -14.74 -14.25
C ALA A 218 -1.26 -13.63 -14.30
N PRO A 219 -1.35 -12.85 -15.40
CA PRO A 219 -2.36 -11.81 -15.54
C PRO A 219 -3.77 -12.35 -15.28
N GLY A 220 -4.48 -11.75 -14.33
CA GLY A 220 -5.83 -12.19 -13.95
C GLY A 220 -5.90 -13.39 -12.99
N ALA A 221 -4.77 -13.99 -12.60
CA ALA A 221 -4.74 -15.11 -11.66
C ALA A 221 -5.22 -14.72 -10.25
N LYS A 222 -5.04 -13.45 -9.85
CA LYS A 222 -5.43 -12.93 -8.54
C LYS A 222 -6.43 -11.79 -8.67
N VAL A 223 -7.64 -11.99 -8.18
CA VAL A 223 -8.74 -11.02 -8.15
C VAL A 223 -8.42 -9.90 -7.16
N LEU A 224 -8.00 -10.26 -5.94
CA LEU A 224 -7.58 -9.35 -4.88
C LEU A 224 -6.11 -8.92 -5.03
N SER A 225 -5.72 -8.51 -6.23
CA SER A 225 -4.34 -8.07 -6.52
C SER A 225 -3.95 -6.81 -5.71
N THR A 226 -2.64 -6.61 -5.49
CA THR A 226 -2.06 -5.39 -4.90
C THR A 226 -2.54 -4.13 -5.64
N GLN A 227 -2.66 -4.19 -6.97
CA GLN A 227 -3.11 -3.06 -7.80
C GLN A 227 -4.60 -2.75 -7.56
N THR A 228 -5.45 -3.77 -7.45
CA THR A 228 -6.87 -3.60 -7.14
C THR A 228 -7.06 -2.98 -5.76
N LYS A 229 -6.31 -3.47 -4.76
CA LYS A 229 -6.26 -2.90 -3.40
C LYS A 229 -5.86 -1.43 -3.44
N GLN A 230 -4.77 -1.10 -4.13
CA GLN A 230 -4.25 0.26 -4.23
C GLN A 230 -5.24 1.21 -4.93
N LYS A 231 -5.86 0.78 -6.05
CA LYS A 231 -6.85 1.58 -6.78
C LYS A 231 -8.06 1.91 -5.91
N SER A 232 -8.54 0.97 -5.10
CA SER A 232 -9.64 1.21 -4.16
C SER A 232 -9.26 2.24 -3.10
N THR A 233 -8.09 2.08 -2.48
CA THR A 233 -7.60 2.98 -1.43
C THR A 233 -7.35 4.40 -1.94
N ILE A 234 -6.79 4.55 -3.15
CA ILE A 234 -6.59 5.87 -3.77
C ILE A 234 -7.94 6.56 -4.01
N ARG A 235 -8.92 5.88 -4.60
CA ARG A 235 -10.27 6.45 -4.84
C ARG A 235 -10.92 6.92 -3.54
N ALA A 236 -10.90 6.08 -2.51
CA ALA A 236 -11.44 6.46 -1.20
C ALA A 236 -10.71 7.65 -0.57
N THR A 237 -9.38 7.69 -0.70
CA THR A 237 -8.57 8.81 -0.19
C THR A 237 -8.87 10.11 -0.92
N MET A 238 -9.02 10.06 -2.25
CA MET A 238 -9.36 11.24 -3.07
C MET A 238 -10.75 11.76 -2.73
N ALA A 239 -11.77 10.89 -2.64
CA ALA A 239 -13.11 11.30 -2.26
C ALA A 239 -13.15 12.00 -0.88
N LEU A 240 -12.36 11.51 0.08
CA LEU A 240 -12.21 12.17 1.38
C LEU A 240 -11.50 13.52 1.27
N LEU A 241 -10.45 13.64 0.47
CA LEU A 241 -9.76 14.91 0.25
C LEU A 241 -10.64 15.94 -0.47
N GLU A 242 -11.41 15.50 -1.46
CA GLU A 242 -12.39 16.33 -2.18
C GLU A 242 -13.43 16.89 -1.21
N ALA A 243 -13.98 16.08 -0.31
CA ALA A 243 -14.91 16.56 0.71
C ALA A 243 -14.30 17.64 1.63
N LEU A 244 -13.03 17.46 2.01
CA LEU A 244 -12.31 18.41 2.87
C LEU A 244 -11.91 19.72 2.19
N ILE A 245 -11.85 19.74 0.85
CA ILE A 245 -11.38 20.90 0.07
C ILE A 245 -12.54 21.58 -0.66
N LEU A 246 -13.33 20.84 -1.43
CA LEU A 246 -14.38 21.39 -2.28
C LEU A 246 -15.54 21.98 -1.47
N VAL A 247 -15.86 21.41 -0.30
CA VAL A 247 -16.93 21.96 0.54
C VAL A 247 -16.55 23.34 1.09
N PRO A 248 -15.39 23.54 1.75
CA PRO A 248 -14.96 24.90 2.13
C PRO A 248 -14.85 25.86 0.94
N VAL A 249 -14.39 25.40 -0.22
CA VAL A 249 -14.34 26.21 -1.45
C VAL A 249 -15.73 26.68 -1.86
N ALA A 250 -16.72 25.78 -1.91
CA ALA A 250 -18.09 26.13 -2.28
C ALA A 250 -18.69 27.18 -1.32
N PHE A 251 -18.49 27.00 -0.01
CA PHE A 251 -18.97 27.97 0.99
C PHE A 251 -18.24 29.31 0.91
N ALA A 252 -16.93 29.31 0.70
CA ALA A 252 -16.14 30.54 0.50
C ALA A 252 -16.54 31.27 -0.80
N TRP A 253 -16.86 30.52 -1.85
CA TRP A 253 -17.35 31.05 -3.12
C TRP A 253 -18.75 31.66 -2.96
N LEU A 254 -19.67 30.97 -2.29
CA LEU A 254 -21.02 31.49 -1.97
C LEU A 254 -20.93 32.75 -1.11
N ALA A 255 -20.09 32.76 -0.08
CA ALA A 255 -19.87 33.95 0.75
C ALA A 255 -19.40 35.14 -0.09
N ARG A 256 -18.53 34.90 -1.07
CA ARG A 256 -17.94 35.97 -1.90
C ARG A 256 -18.90 36.51 -2.95
N PHE A 257 -19.60 35.65 -3.68
CA PHE A 257 -20.35 36.04 -4.87
C PHE A 257 -21.86 36.20 -4.63
N TYR A 258 -22.38 35.57 -3.57
CA TYR A 258 -23.82 35.58 -3.28
C TYR A 258 -24.16 36.37 -2.00
N ALA A 259 -23.36 36.24 -0.94
CA ALA A 259 -23.65 36.87 0.34
C ALA A 259 -23.24 38.35 0.39
N LYS A 260 -24.15 39.23 -0.07
CA LYS A 260 -23.99 40.69 0.04
C LYS A 260 -24.19 41.22 1.46
N ASP A 261 -24.99 40.52 2.27
CA ASP A 261 -25.22 40.84 3.68
C ASP A 261 -24.05 40.33 4.56
N PRO A 262 -23.46 41.17 5.45
CA PRO A 262 -22.43 40.76 6.39
C PRO A 262 -22.78 39.58 7.30
N VAL A 263 -24.04 39.44 7.72
CA VAL A 263 -24.47 38.32 8.57
C VAL A 263 -24.46 37.02 7.79
N LEU A 264 -25.08 37.02 6.61
CA LEU A 264 -25.06 35.88 5.70
C LEU A 264 -23.63 35.50 5.28
N HIS A 265 -22.77 36.49 5.03
CA HIS A 265 -21.36 36.28 4.68
C HIS A 265 -20.59 35.53 5.78
N ARG A 266 -20.71 35.98 7.04
CA ARG A 266 -20.10 35.28 8.20
C ARG A 266 -20.69 33.89 8.41
N THR A 267 -21.98 33.74 8.18
CA THR A 267 -22.67 32.45 8.33
C THR A 267 -22.09 31.39 7.40
N PHE A 268 -21.80 31.72 6.14
CA PHE A 268 -21.17 30.76 5.21
C PHE A 268 -19.77 30.30 5.68
N TYR A 269 -18.95 31.21 6.23
CA TYR A 269 -17.64 30.85 6.79
C TYR A 269 -17.73 30.00 8.07
N LEU A 270 -18.81 30.12 8.85
CA LEU A 270 -19.04 29.31 10.04
C LEU A 270 -19.66 27.94 9.72
N VAL A 271 -20.56 27.88 8.74
CA VAL A 271 -21.24 26.63 8.34
C VAL A 271 -20.33 25.76 7.47
N GLY A 272 -19.44 26.35 6.66
CA GLY A 272 -18.56 25.62 5.75
C GLY A 272 -17.73 24.50 6.39
N PRO A 273 -17.06 24.71 7.55
CA PRO A 273 -16.31 23.65 8.22
C PRO A 273 -17.22 22.54 8.76
N ILE A 274 -18.41 22.89 9.27
CA ILE A 274 -19.40 21.93 9.76
C ILE A 274 -19.91 21.06 8.61
N ALA A 275 -20.23 21.68 7.47
CA ALA A 275 -20.64 20.98 6.26
C ALA A 275 -19.52 20.08 5.73
N ALA A 276 -18.25 20.52 5.80
CA ALA A 276 -17.10 19.71 5.39
C ALA A 276 -16.90 18.48 6.30
N ILE A 277 -17.12 18.62 7.62
CA ILE A 277 -17.11 17.50 8.57
C ILE A 277 -18.24 16.51 8.23
N ALA A 278 -19.47 17.00 8.01
CA ALA A 278 -20.60 16.16 7.65
C ALA A 278 -20.35 15.40 6.34
N ALA A 279 -19.87 16.10 5.30
CA ALA A 279 -19.48 15.49 4.04
C ALA A 279 -18.39 14.44 4.23
N TYR A 280 -17.35 14.73 5.02
CA TYR A 280 -16.29 13.77 5.34
C TYR A 280 -16.87 12.47 5.92
N PHE A 281 -17.80 12.55 6.88
CA PHE A 281 -18.43 11.35 7.45
C PHE A 281 -19.28 10.57 6.44
N VAL A 282 -20.00 11.26 5.56
CA VAL A 282 -20.72 10.61 4.45
C VAL A 282 -19.73 9.85 3.56
N PHE A 283 -18.69 10.52 3.06
CA PHE A 283 -17.69 9.88 2.20
C PHE A 283 -16.92 8.76 2.93
N ALA A 284 -16.59 8.93 4.21
CA ALA A 284 -15.93 7.88 5.00
C ALA A 284 -16.81 6.64 5.16
N ASN A 285 -18.13 6.79 5.14
CA ASN A 285 -19.08 5.69 5.28
C ASN A 285 -19.29 4.89 3.99
N PHE A 286 -19.06 5.49 2.81
CA PHE A 286 -19.37 4.89 1.51
C PHE A 286 -18.16 4.71 0.58
N ALA A 287 -17.24 5.68 0.52
CA ALA A 287 -16.13 5.68 -0.44
C ALA A 287 -15.21 4.44 -0.33
N PRO A 288 -14.90 3.90 0.86
CA PRO A 288 -14.10 2.68 0.98
C PRO A 288 -14.73 1.43 0.33
N LEU A 289 -16.04 1.44 0.07
CA LEU A 289 -16.78 0.32 -0.52
C LEU A 289 -16.80 0.35 -2.06
N SER A 290 -16.31 1.43 -2.66
CA SER A 290 -16.33 1.59 -4.12
C SER A 290 -15.50 0.50 -4.81
N GLY A 291 -16.13 -0.28 -5.69
CA GLY A 291 -15.48 -1.40 -6.40
C GLY A 291 -15.42 -2.72 -5.63
N LEU A 292 -15.90 -2.76 -4.37
CA LEU A 292 -15.85 -3.96 -3.54
C LEU A 292 -16.89 -4.99 -3.97
N ARG A 293 -18.07 -4.55 -4.43
CA ARG A 293 -19.14 -5.43 -4.91
C ARG A 293 -18.69 -6.24 -6.12
N GLU A 294 -18.10 -5.56 -7.11
CA GLU A 294 -17.57 -6.19 -8.33
C GLU A 294 -16.46 -7.18 -7.99
N LEU A 295 -15.59 -6.82 -7.03
CA LEU A 295 -14.54 -7.71 -6.54
C LEU A 295 -15.11 -8.96 -5.88
N ILE A 296 -16.13 -8.83 -5.04
CA ILE A 296 -16.79 -9.96 -4.37
C ILE A 296 -17.44 -10.89 -5.40
N VAL A 297 -18.13 -10.33 -6.40
CA VAL A 297 -18.74 -11.13 -7.48
C VAL A 297 -17.68 -11.90 -8.26
N ALA A 298 -16.60 -11.23 -8.67
CA ALA A 298 -15.49 -11.87 -9.39
C ALA A 298 -14.83 -12.98 -8.57
N LEU A 299 -14.67 -12.75 -7.26
CA LEU A 299 -14.11 -13.74 -6.35
C LEU A 299 -15.04 -14.94 -6.15
N LYS A 300 -16.34 -14.72 -5.93
CA LYS A 300 -17.32 -15.81 -5.83
C LYS A 300 -17.37 -16.65 -7.11
N ALA A 301 -17.32 -16.00 -8.28
CA ALA A 301 -17.25 -16.69 -9.57
C ALA A 301 -15.97 -17.54 -9.72
N LYS A 302 -14.83 -17.04 -9.23
CA LYS A 302 -13.58 -17.80 -9.19
C LYS A 302 -13.68 -19.00 -8.24
N LEU A 303 -14.17 -18.80 -7.02
CA LEU A 303 -14.36 -19.88 -6.04
C LEU A 303 -15.33 -20.96 -6.54
N LEU A 304 -16.38 -20.57 -7.29
CA LEU A 304 -17.30 -21.51 -7.91
C LEU A 304 -16.61 -22.40 -8.95
N LYS A 305 -15.70 -21.85 -9.77
CA LYS A 305 -14.88 -22.63 -10.72
C LYS A 305 -13.95 -23.62 -10.01
N GLU A 306 -13.55 -23.31 -8.78
CA GLU A 306 -12.75 -24.18 -7.92
C GLU A 306 -13.62 -25.17 -7.11
N GLY A 307 -14.93 -25.24 -7.38
CA GLY A 307 -15.86 -26.17 -6.75
C GLY A 307 -16.45 -25.72 -5.41
N VAL A 308 -16.24 -24.45 -5.00
CA VAL A 308 -16.79 -23.90 -3.75
C VAL A 308 -18.11 -23.17 -4.03
N GLN A 309 -19.23 -23.77 -3.64
CA GLN A 309 -20.56 -23.21 -3.88
C GLN A 309 -21.03 -22.32 -2.73
N ALA A 310 -20.35 -21.18 -2.56
CA ALA A 310 -20.47 -20.27 -1.41
C ALA A 310 -21.92 -19.95 -0.98
N ASP A 311 -22.77 -19.51 -1.91
CA ASP A 311 -24.12 -19.06 -1.58
C ASP A 311 -25.04 -20.24 -1.21
N SER A 312 -24.98 -21.36 -1.95
CA SER A 312 -25.77 -22.57 -1.65
C SER A 312 -25.43 -23.20 -0.30
N TRP A 313 -24.19 -23.02 0.14
CA TRP A 313 -23.66 -23.54 1.40
C TRP A 313 -23.91 -22.59 2.58
N GLY A 314 -24.61 -21.47 2.36
CA GLY A 314 -24.87 -20.46 3.38
C GLY A 314 -23.60 -19.79 3.88
N GLY A 315 -22.62 -19.58 3.00
CA GLY A 315 -21.38 -18.88 3.31
C GLY A 315 -21.61 -17.38 3.52
N VAL A 316 -20.97 -16.82 4.54
CA VAL A 316 -20.93 -15.37 4.79
C VAL A 316 -19.64 -14.81 4.18
N THR A 317 -19.74 -13.80 3.34
CA THR A 317 -18.54 -13.18 2.75
C THR A 317 -17.81 -12.32 3.79
N VAL A 318 -16.54 -12.62 4.04
CA VAL A 318 -15.71 -11.93 5.03
C VAL A 318 -14.36 -11.54 4.43
N GLY A 319 -13.83 -10.42 4.92
CA GLY A 319 -12.43 -10.08 4.77
C GLY A 319 -11.61 -10.73 5.87
N PHE A 320 -10.47 -11.32 5.54
CA PHE A 320 -9.60 -12.06 6.42
C PHE A 320 -8.26 -11.36 6.62
N ALA A 321 -7.76 -11.35 7.86
CA ALA A 321 -6.46 -10.81 8.23
C ALA A 321 -5.76 -11.75 9.23
N PRO A 322 -4.53 -12.21 8.93
CA PRO A 322 -3.87 -13.25 9.72
C PRO A 322 -3.19 -12.76 11.01
N ALA A 323 -3.15 -11.45 11.28
CA ALA A 323 -2.47 -10.91 12.45
C ALA A 323 -3.37 -10.87 13.70
N PRO A 324 -2.79 -10.94 14.91
CA PRO A 324 -3.52 -10.80 16.19
C PRO A 324 -3.91 -9.35 16.54
N SER A 325 -3.57 -8.39 15.68
CA SER A 325 -3.83 -6.96 15.85
C SER A 325 -4.12 -6.30 14.49
N PRO A 326 -4.72 -5.10 14.47
CA PRO A 326 -4.95 -4.37 13.23
C PRO A 326 -3.68 -4.16 12.41
N ARG A 327 -3.74 -4.49 11.13
CA ARG A 327 -2.62 -4.45 10.19
C ARG A 327 -3.08 -4.00 8.81
N ILE A 328 -2.17 -3.34 8.09
CA ILE A 328 -2.36 -2.96 6.69
C ILE A 328 -1.51 -3.91 5.83
N TYR A 329 -2.18 -4.56 4.89
CA TYR A 329 -1.65 -5.50 3.91
C TYR A 329 -1.81 -4.89 2.52
N GLU A 330 -0.71 -4.44 1.92
CA GLU A 330 -0.75 -3.91 0.54
C GLU A 330 -1.79 -2.80 0.34
N HIS A 331 -1.81 -1.80 1.24
CA HIS A 331 -2.80 -0.71 1.26
C HIS A 331 -4.25 -1.11 1.58
N ASN A 332 -4.51 -2.37 1.94
CA ASN A 332 -5.83 -2.84 2.38
C ASN A 332 -5.79 -3.34 3.82
N THR A 333 -6.93 -3.34 4.48
CA THR A 333 -7.12 -3.89 5.83
C THR A 333 -7.33 -5.42 5.81
N ASN A 334 -7.78 -5.95 4.68
CA ASN A 334 -7.95 -7.37 4.43
C ASN A 334 -6.73 -7.90 3.67
N TRP A 335 -6.08 -8.93 4.22
CA TRP A 335 -5.03 -9.66 3.50
C TRP A 335 -5.66 -10.49 2.39
N ASP A 336 -6.74 -11.19 2.72
CA ASP A 336 -7.50 -12.08 1.86
C ASP A 336 -9.01 -11.80 2.00
N ILE A 337 -9.81 -12.26 1.04
CA ILE A 337 -11.28 -12.21 1.08
C ILE A 337 -11.79 -13.60 0.71
N GLY A 338 -12.86 -14.03 1.38
CA GLY A 338 -13.41 -15.36 1.15
C GLY A 338 -14.80 -15.57 1.73
N SER A 339 -15.29 -16.78 1.51
CA SER A 339 -16.54 -17.26 2.09
C SER A 339 -16.25 -17.99 3.39
N PHE A 340 -16.98 -17.62 4.44
CA PHE A 340 -16.87 -18.19 5.76
C PHE A 340 -18.11 -19.03 6.07
N PHE A 341 -17.90 -20.27 6.50
CA PHE A 341 -18.94 -21.25 6.74
C PHE A 341 -18.94 -21.67 8.20
N ILE A 342 -20.12 -21.63 8.80
CA ILE A 342 -20.36 -22.16 10.14
C ILE A 342 -21.02 -23.52 9.96
N ARG A 343 -20.43 -24.58 10.53
CA ARG A 343 -20.93 -25.96 10.51
C ARG A 343 -21.03 -26.53 11.92
N SER A 344 -21.63 -27.71 12.03
CA SER A 344 -21.90 -28.37 13.31
C SER A 344 -20.63 -28.74 14.07
N ASP A 345 -19.56 -29.16 13.40
CA ASP A 345 -18.32 -29.61 14.06
C ASP A 345 -17.12 -28.65 13.86
N ARG A 346 -17.18 -27.77 12.85
CA ARG A 346 -16.06 -26.90 12.45
C ARG A 346 -16.50 -25.56 11.83
N LEU A 347 -15.57 -24.62 11.83
CA LEU A 347 -15.63 -23.37 11.07
C LEU A 347 -14.73 -23.51 9.85
N CYS A 348 -15.25 -23.23 8.65
CA CYS A 348 -14.46 -23.30 7.42
C CYS A 348 -14.31 -21.91 6.79
N TYR A 349 -13.15 -21.64 6.23
CA TYR A 349 -12.91 -20.45 5.43
C TYR A 349 -12.35 -20.86 4.07
N CYS A 350 -12.93 -20.33 3.00
CA CYS A 350 -12.43 -20.50 1.65
C CYS A 350 -12.23 -19.12 1.01
N GLY A 351 -10.99 -18.64 1.02
CA GLY A 351 -10.57 -17.42 0.36
C GLY A 351 -9.72 -17.67 -0.87
N GLU A 352 -9.20 -16.57 -1.42
CA GLU A 352 -8.32 -16.61 -2.60
C GLU A 352 -6.91 -17.06 -2.24
N GLU A 353 -6.39 -16.62 -1.09
CA GLU A 353 -5.02 -16.90 -0.65
C GLU A 353 -4.93 -18.11 0.28
N THR A 354 -5.99 -18.39 1.05
CA THR A 354 -5.97 -19.48 2.01
C THR A 354 -7.34 -20.15 2.13
N LYS A 355 -7.30 -21.46 2.40
CA LYS A 355 -8.46 -22.28 2.72
C LYS A 355 -8.12 -23.13 3.93
N PHE A 356 -9.00 -23.14 4.93
CA PHE A 356 -8.77 -23.89 6.15
C PHE A 356 -10.09 -24.26 6.84
N ALA A 357 -10.01 -25.21 7.76
CA ALA A 357 -11.08 -25.53 8.69
C ALA A 357 -10.53 -25.63 10.11
N LEU A 358 -11.33 -25.15 11.07
CA LEU A 358 -11.03 -25.24 12.50
C LEU A 358 -12.17 -25.95 13.21
N ARG A 359 -11.84 -27.07 13.84
CA ARG A 359 -12.79 -27.77 14.71
C ARG A 359 -13.05 -26.95 15.97
N ARG A 360 -14.16 -27.23 16.64
CA ARG A 360 -14.56 -26.50 17.86
C ARG A 360 -13.55 -26.63 19.00
N ASP A 361 -12.94 -27.80 19.19
CA ASP A 361 -11.90 -28.07 20.19
C ASP A 361 -10.62 -27.26 19.94
N GLN A 362 -10.39 -26.86 18.69
CA GLN A 362 -9.23 -26.07 18.29
C GLN A 362 -9.43 -24.56 18.53
N ILE A 363 -10.65 -24.10 18.78
CA ILE A 363 -10.95 -22.68 19.03
C ILE A 363 -10.74 -22.39 20.51
N ALA A 364 -9.83 -21.47 20.81
CA ALA A 364 -9.51 -21.05 22.17
C ALA A 364 -10.32 -19.83 22.61
N ALA A 365 -10.55 -18.88 21.70
CA ALA A 365 -11.35 -17.68 22.00
C ALA A 365 -11.92 -17.06 20.72
N ILE A 366 -13.10 -16.45 20.85
CA ILE A 366 -13.72 -15.59 19.85
C ILE A 366 -13.98 -14.26 20.54
N VAL A 367 -13.47 -13.15 20.01
CA VAL A 367 -13.56 -11.83 20.64
C VAL A 367 -13.82 -10.73 19.61
N LEU A 368 -14.83 -9.88 19.85
CA LEU A 368 -15.01 -8.66 19.08
C LEU A 368 -14.00 -7.59 19.50
N GLY A 369 -13.17 -7.15 18.56
CA GLY A 369 -12.12 -6.15 18.78
C GLY A 369 -12.15 -5.00 17.77
N PRO A 370 -11.24 -4.03 17.93
CA PRO A 370 -11.12 -2.89 17.02
C PRO A 370 -10.56 -3.32 15.66
N GLY A 371 -11.03 -2.68 14.58
CA GLY A 371 -10.38 -2.74 13.28
C GLY A 371 -9.25 -1.71 13.14
N ILE A 372 -8.95 -1.32 11.89
CA ILE A 372 -8.05 -0.21 11.60
C ILE A 372 -8.60 1.09 12.23
N PRO A 373 -7.74 1.90 12.88
CA PRO A 373 -8.16 3.16 13.47
C PRO A 373 -8.73 4.11 12.42
N GLY A 374 -9.75 4.86 12.80
CA GLY A 374 -10.39 5.85 11.95
C GLY A 374 -11.54 6.52 12.70
N LEU A 375 -12.03 7.65 12.16
CA LEU A 375 -13.17 8.38 12.76
C LEU A 375 -14.47 7.56 12.70
N LEU A 376 -14.63 6.73 11.66
CA LEU A 376 -15.64 5.67 11.63
C LEU A 376 -14.98 4.33 11.97
N THR A 377 -15.03 3.96 13.25
CA THR A 377 -14.39 2.73 13.72
C THR A 377 -15.09 1.50 13.13
N ASN A 378 -14.35 0.67 12.40
CA ASN A 378 -14.80 -0.67 12.04
C ASN A 378 -14.45 -1.66 13.17
N ARG A 379 -15.24 -2.73 13.31
CA ARG A 379 -14.97 -3.81 14.28
C ARG A 379 -14.60 -5.09 13.55
N ARG A 380 -13.82 -5.95 14.19
CA ARG A 380 -13.39 -7.24 13.65
C ARG A 380 -13.49 -8.32 14.72
N ILE A 381 -13.71 -9.55 14.28
CA ILE A 381 -13.84 -10.73 15.13
C ILE A 381 -12.49 -11.42 15.15
N TYR A 382 -11.86 -11.47 16.31
CA TYR A 382 -10.58 -12.14 16.55
C TYR A 382 -10.86 -13.57 16.99
N ILE A 383 -10.23 -14.53 16.33
CA ILE A 383 -10.35 -15.95 16.63
C ILE A 383 -8.95 -16.49 16.96
N ALA A 384 -8.74 -16.82 18.23
CA ALA A 384 -7.54 -17.51 18.69
C ALA A 384 -7.77 -19.01 18.62
N TRP A 385 -6.79 -19.74 18.10
CA TRP A 385 -6.90 -21.17 17.84
C TRP A 385 -5.58 -21.89 18.12
N LYS A 386 -5.70 -23.19 18.40
CA LYS A 386 -4.59 -24.11 18.59
C LYS A 386 -4.98 -25.47 18.02
N ASP A 387 -4.06 -26.06 17.28
CA ASP A 387 -4.15 -27.40 16.75
C ASP A 387 -3.02 -28.22 17.38
N ARG A 388 -3.38 -29.09 18.33
CA ARG A 388 -2.43 -29.96 19.03
C ARG A 388 -1.89 -31.06 18.13
N ASP A 389 -2.70 -31.52 17.18
CA ASP A 389 -2.36 -32.64 16.29
C ASP A 389 -1.23 -32.24 15.33
N LEU A 390 -1.29 -30.99 14.84
CA LEU A 390 -0.30 -30.43 13.91
C LEU A 390 0.71 -29.49 14.57
N GLY A 391 0.63 -29.26 15.89
CA GLY A 391 1.53 -28.38 16.64
C GLY A 391 1.45 -26.90 16.21
N ARG A 392 0.28 -26.44 15.75
CA ARG A 392 0.08 -25.08 15.22
C ARG A 392 -0.79 -24.26 16.16
N SER A 393 -0.56 -22.96 16.23
CA SER A 393 -1.46 -22.05 16.93
C SER A 393 -1.37 -20.66 16.33
N GLY A 394 -2.38 -19.84 16.58
CA GLY A 394 -2.37 -18.48 16.08
C GLY A 394 -3.61 -17.70 16.46
N THR A 395 -3.68 -16.49 15.93
CA THR A 395 -4.87 -15.65 16.01
C THR A 395 -5.01 -14.90 14.71
N PHE A 396 -6.18 -15.04 14.09
CA PHE A 396 -6.55 -14.25 12.93
C PHE A 396 -7.78 -13.42 13.26
N ASN A 397 -8.16 -12.52 12.36
CA ASN A 397 -9.37 -11.75 12.51
C ASN A 397 -10.14 -11.59 11.20
N ILE A 398 -11.45 -11.66 11.30
CA ILE A 398 -12.39 -11.54 10.18
C ILE A 398 -13.35 -10.39 10.40
N GLY A 399 -13.91 -9.86 9.31
CA GLY A 399 -14.99 -8.89 9.36
C GLY A 399 -15.88 -9.03 8.13
N CYS A 400 -17.18 -8.77 8.28
CA CYS A 400 -18.07 -8.74 7.13
C CYS A 400 -17.58 -7.67 6.15
N ILE A 401 -17.82 -7.88 4.86
CA ILE A 401 -17.48 -6.91 3.82
C ILE A 401 -18.64 -6.62 2.87
N GLU A 402 -19.72 -7.38 2.94
CA GLU A 402 -20.95 -7.14 2.19
C GLU A 402 -21.89 -6.20 2.96
N GLY A 403 -22.04 -4.97 2.46
CA GLY A 403 -22.99 -3.98 2.97
C GLY A 403 -23.00 -2.72 2.11
N GLY A 404 -24.05 -1.91 2.25
CA GLY A 404 -24.17 -0.62 1.59
C GLY A 404 -23.38 0.49 2.27
N SER A 405 -22.93 0.30 3.51
CA SER A 405 -22.12 1.28 4.26
C SER A 405 -21.19 0.65 5.30
N ILE A 406 -20.16 1.40 5.74
CA ILE A 406 -19.25 0.96 6.80
C ILE A 406 -19.99 0.71 8.11
N LEU A 407 -20.99 1.54 8.43
CA LEU A 407 -21.84 1.36 9.61
C LEU A 407 -22.67 0.06 9.54
N GLU A 408 -23.22 -0.26 8.36
CA GLU A 408 -23.94 -1.52 8.15
C GLU A 408 -23.00 -2.73 8.28
N ILE A 409 -21.80 -2.65 7.70
CA ILE A 409 -20.75 -3.68 7.82
C ILE A 409 -20.37 -3.91 9.29
N ARG A 410 -20.23 -2.83 10.08
CA ARG A 410 -19.97 -2.92 11.51
C ARG A 410 -21.09 -3.66 12.25
N ARG A 411 -22.36 -3.36 11.93
CA ARG A 411 -23.53 -4.04 12.51
C ARG A 411 -23.53 -5.52 12.15
N LYS A 412 -23.36 -5.86 10.88
CA LYS A 412 -23.29 -7.25 10.39
C LYS A 412 -22.15 -8.03 11.04
N THR A 413 -20.98 -7.41 11.21
CA THR A 413 -19.84 -8.05 11.88
C THR A 413 -20.15 -8.33 13.35
N THR A 414 -20.86 -7.42 14.03
CA THR A 414 -21.29 -7.62 15.43
C THR A 414 -22.32 -8.75 15.54
N GLN A 415 -23.27 -8.82 14.59
CA GLN A 415 -24.25 -9.91 14.52
C GLN A 415 -23.56 -11.26 14.26
N LEU A 416 -22.61 -11.32 13.33
CA LEU A 416 -21.83 -12.52 13.04
C LEU A 416 -21.06 -13.01 14.27
N GLU A 417 -20.49 -12.11 15.07
CA GLU A 417 -19.80 -12.49 16.31
C GLU A 417 -20.73 -13.19 17.31
N GLY A 418 -21.95 -12.67 17.48
CA GLY A 418 -22.97 -13.31 18.31
C GLY A 418 -23.33 -14.71 17.80
N VAL A 419 -23.51 -14.86 16.48
CA VAL A 419 -23.76 -16.17 15.86
C VAL A 419 -22.60 -17.13 16.10
N LEU A 420 -21.35 -16.66 15.94
CA LEU A 420 -20.16 -17.50 16.16
C LEU A 420 -20.04 -17.96 17.60
N ARG A 421 -20.20 -17.05 18.58
CA ARG A 421 -20.19 -17.40 20.00
C ARG A 421 -21.28 -18.40 20.35
N ASN A 422 -22.50 -18.19 19.85
CA ASN A 422 -23.60 -19.10 20.10
C ASN A 422 -23.34 -20.47 19.47
N SER A 423 -22.85 -20.51 18.23
CA SER A 423 -22.48 -21.76 17.55
C SER A 423 -21.34 -22.51 18.24
N TRP A 424 -20.42 -21.80 18.87
CA TRP A 424 -19.32 -22.40 19.64
C TRP A 424 -19.81 -23.01 20.96
N LYS A 425 -20.80 -22.38 21.61
CA LYS A 425 -21.38 -22.84 22.87
C LYS A 425 -22.46 -23.93 22.72
N ALA A 426 -23.28 -23.85 21.67
CA ALA A 426 -24.39 -24.77 21.45
C ALA A 426 -23.94 -25.98 20.60
N SER A 427 -24.34 -27.21 20.97
CA SER A 427 -24.32 -28.34 20.04
C SER A 427 -25.23 -28.00 18.86
N ALA A 428 -24.67 -27.75 17.68
CA ALA A 428 -25.45 -27.29 16.54
C ALA A 428 -25.92 -28.48 15.69
N ASP A 429 -27.13 -28.34 15.12
CA ASP A 429 -27.72 -29.28 14.17
C ASP A 429 -26.76 -29.64 13.04
N ALA A 430 -26.69 -30.94 12.73
CA ALA A 430 -25.82 -31.51 11.73
C ALA A 430 -26.20 -31.04 10.32
N ARG A 431 -25.63 -29.91 9.87
CA ARG A 431 -25.62 -29.58 8.44
C ARG A 431 -24.59 -30.47 7.74
N PRO A 432 -24.95 -31.14 6.63
CA PRO A 432 -24.01 -32.00 5.92
C PRO A 432 -22.78 -31.19 5.47
N LEU A 433 -21.59 -31.77 5.71
CA LEU A 433 -20.31 -31.17 5.36
C LEU A 433 -19.95 -31.56 3.92
N PRO A 434 -19.84 -30.60 2.98
CA PRO A 434 -19.35 -30.89 1.63
C PRO A 434 -17.95 -31.50 1.68
N LYS A 435 -17.65 -32.47 0.79
CA LYS A 435 -16.35 -33.16 0.75
C LYS A 435 -15.17 -32.18 0.68
N GLN A 436 -15.29 -31.12 -0.11
CA GLN A 436 -14.23 -30.10 -0.23
C GLN A 436 -13.94 -29.37 1.09
N LEU A 437 -14.94 -29.20 1.97
CA LEU A 437 -14.74 -28.59 3.29
C LEU A 437 -14.22 -29.59 4.32
N ALA A 438 -14.49 -30.89 4.12
CA ALA A 438 -14.04 -31.96 5.00
C ALA A 438 -12.53 -32.21 4.92
N GLU A 439 -11.94 -32.03 3.73
CA GLU A 439 -10.50 -32.21 3.48
C GLU A 439 -9.63 -31.06 4.02
N LEU A 440 -10.24 -29.95 4.43
CA LEU A 440 -9.50 -28.79 4.95
C LEU A 440 -8.96 -29.06 6.35
N THR A 441 -7.74 -28.57 6.60
CA THR A 441 -7.03 -28.65 7.89
C THR A 441 -6.89 -27.27 8.53
N SER A 442 -6.27 -27.22 9.72
CA SER A 442 -6.02 -25.97 10.43
C SER A 442 -5.15 -25.00 9.61
N PRO A 443 -5.30 -23.67 9.83
CA PRO A 443 -4.67 -22.66 8.99
C PRO A 443 -3.15 -22.85 8.88
N LEU A 444 -2.65 -22.97 7.64
CA LEU A 444 -1.22 -22.92 7.32
C LEU A 444 -0.90 -21.55 6.71
N ILE A 445 -0.71 -20.56 7.58
CA ILE A 445 -0.43 -19.19 7.15
C ILE A 445 1.04 -18.89 7.41
N GLY A 446 1.81 -18.71 6.34
CA GLY A 446 3.20 -18.29 6.41
C GLY A 446 3.34 -16.83 6.91
N PRO A 447 4.58 -16.33 7.08
CA PRO A 447 4.79 -14.93 7.41
C PRO A 447 4.21 -14.01 6.32
N VAL A 448 3.25 -13.17 6.69
CA VAL A 448 2.61 -12.22 5.78
C VAL A 448 3.13 -10.80 6.04
N THR A 449 3.66 -10.16 5.00
CA THR A 449 4.11 -8.77 5.07
C THR A 449 2.95 -7.84 5.43
N SER A 450 3.12 -7.10 6.52
CA SER A 450 2.12 -6.16 7.00
C SER A 450 2.76 -5.02 7.78
N VAL A 451 2.05 -3.91 7.89
CA VAL A 451 2.50 -2.75 8.68
C VAL A 451 1.45 -2.37 9.72
N ALA A 452 1.92 -1.96 10.90
CA ALA A 452 1.04 -1.40 11.92
C ALA A 452 0.49 -0.03 11.45
N PRO A 453 -0.76 0.33 11.82
CA PRO A 453 -1.39 1.57 11.40
C PRO A 453 -0.57 2.84 11.70
N ASN A 454 0.11 2.86 12.85
CA ASN A 454 0.93 3.98 13.31
C ASN A 454 2.38 3.96 12.79
N ALA A 455 2.86 2.83 12.26
CA ALA A 455 4.28 2.65 11.90
C ALA A 455 4.79 3.68 10.89
N ASN A 456 3.86 4.19 10.06
CA ASN A 456 4.12 5.11 8.99
C ASN A 456 3.91 6.58 9.37
N TRP A 457 3.48 6.91 10.58
CA TRP A 457 3.15 8.28 11.01
C TRP A 457 4.26 8.86 11.89
N ARG A 458 5.38 9.25 11.27
CA ARG A 458 6.42 10.06 11.91
C ARG A 458 6.13 11.55 11.71
N PHE A 459 6.61 12.40 12.62
CA PHE A 459 6.40 13.86 12.57
C PHE A 459 6.65 14.45 11.16
N GLY A 460 7.78 14.13 10.53
CA GLY A 460 8.09 14.63 9.19
C GLY A 460 7.13 14.15 8.09
N LYS A 461 6.55 12.95 8.23
CA LYS A 461 5.53 12.46 7.28
C LYS A 461 4.17 13.12 7.53
N ILE A 462 3.79 13.36 8.78
CA ILE A 462 2.58 14.12 9.12
C ILE A 462 2.66 15.52 8.52
N LEU A 463 3.79 16.22 8.75
CA LEU A 463 3.99 17.56 8.20
C LEU A 463 3.92 17.56 6.67
N LYS A 464 4.51 16.55 6.01
CA LYS A 464 4.42 16.39 4.55
C LYS A 464 2.99 16.20 4.05
N GLU A 465 2.19 15.37 4.72
CA GLU A 465 0.79 15.12 4.35
C GLU A 465 -0.09 16.38 4.53
N LEU A 466 0.10 17.10 5.64
CA LEU A 466 -0.61 18.36 5.90
C LEU A 466 -0.19 19.45 4.91
N TRP A 467 1.11 19.58 4.63
CA TRP A 467 1.62 20.52 3.64
C TRP A 467 1.07 20.22 2.24
N LEU A 468 1.09 18.95 1.80
CA LEU A 468 0.53 18.56 0.51
C LEU A 468 -0.96 18.88 0.42
N THR A 469 -1.72 18.63 1.50
CA THR A 469 -3.14 18.97 1.57
C THR A 469 -3.34 20.48 1.42
N GLY A 470 -2.54 21.29 2.12
CA GLY A 470 -2.58 22.75 2.00
C GLY A 470 -2.24 23.26 0.60
N VAL A 471 -1.25 22.67 -0.07
CA VAL A 471 -0.89 23.02 -1.46
C VAL A 471 -2.02 22.69 -2.42
N ILE A 472 -2.61 21.49 -2.33
CA ILE A 472 -3.75 21.12 -3.18
C ILE A 472 -4.93 22.05 -2.93
N ALA A 473 -5.25 22.33 -1.67
CA ALA A 473 -6.32 23.26 -1.29
C ALA A 473 -6.07 24.66 -1.85
N ALA A 474 -4.83 25.15 -1.82
CA ALA A 474 -4.47 26.44 -2.39
C ALA A 474 -4.63 26.48 -3.91
N ILE A 475 -4.18 25.43 -4.62
CA ILE A 475 -4.35 25.32 -6.07
C ILE A 475 -5.84 25.35 -6.43
N VAL A 476 -6.67 24.56 -5.76
CA VAL A 476 -8.12 24.53 -6.01
C VAL A 476 -8.75 25.89 -5.71
N ALA A 477 -8.38 26.54 -4.60
CA ALA A 477 -8.88 27.87 -4.27
C ALA A 477 -8.53 28.92 -5.34
N VAL A 478 -7.30 28.90 -5.88
CA VAL A 478 -6.89 29.76 -7.00
C VAL A 478 -7.70 29.47 -8.26
N LEU A 479 -7.88 28.19 -8.62
CA LEU A 479 -8.68 27.78 -9.78
C LEU A 479 -10.15 28.22 -9.66
N CYS A 480 -10.68 28.32 -8.44
CA CYS A 480 -12.02 28.81 -8.16
C CYS A 480 -12.10 30.34 -7.93
N GLY A 481 -11.02 31.08 -8.21
CA GLY A 481 -11.00 32.55 -8.12
C GLY A 481 -11.02 33.12 -6.70
N LEU A 482 -10.59 32.34 -5.70
CA LEU A 482 -10.53 32.78 -4.30
C LEU A 482 -9.20 33.50 -4.00
N PRO A 483 -9.23 34.75 -3.48
CA PRO A 483 -8.01 35.56 -3.32
C PRO A 483 -7.13 35.12 -2.14
N PHE A 484 -5.82 35.31 -2.29
CA PHE A 484 -4.79 35.15 -1.25
C PHE A 484 -4.13 36.51 -0.99
N GLN A 485 -4.66 37.27 -0.01
CA GLN A 485 -4.27 38.67 0.22
C GLN A 485 -3.62 38.89 1.60
N LEU A 486 -3.15 37.83 2.27
CA LEU A 486 -2.60 37.88 3.62
C LEU A 486 -1.52 38.95 3.80
N LEU A 487 -0.59 39.10 2.84
CA LEU A 487 0.44 40.14 2.92
C LEU A 487 -0.18 41.54 2.79
N ALA A 488 -1.08 41.75 1.83
CA ALA A 488 -1.77 43.03 1.67
C ALA A 488 -2.64 43.39 2.88
N TYR A 489 -3.21 42.40 3.57
CA TYR A 489 -3.94 42.54 4.83
C TYR A 489 -3.03 42.85 6.03
N LEU A 490 -1.87 42.18 6.13
CA LEU A 490 -0.91 42.43 7.22
C LEU A 490 -0.21 43.80 7.07
N PHE A 491 0.00 44.24 5.84
CA PHE A 491 0.64 45.52 5.52
C PHE A 491 -0.37 46.64 5.17
N SER A 492 -1.68 46.39 5.24
CA SER A 492 -2.67 47.46 5.17
C SER A 492 -2.59 48.26 6.46
N MET A 493 -1.70 49.26 6.47
CA MET A 493 -1.68 50.29 7.49
C MET A 493 -3.02 51.05 7.46
N PRO A 494 -3.58 51.45 8.61
CA PRO A 494 -4.64 52.45 8.64
C PRO A 494 -4.00 53.80 8.29
N ALA A 495 -3.73 54.04 7.00
CA ALA A 495 -3.26 55.32 6.51
C ALA A 495 -4.45 56.29 6.44
N SER A 496 -4.92 56.75 7.60
CA SER A 496 -5.64 58.00 7.66
C SER A 496 -4.67 59.11 7.22
N ARG A 497 -4.99 59.80 6.13
CA ARG A 497 -4.25 60.92 5.50
C ARG A 497 -3.24 60.55 4.39
N ALA A 498 -3.70 59.86 3.35
CA ALA A 498 -3.37 60.23 1.97
C ALA A 498 -4.31 59.44 1.06
N GLY A 499 -5.06 60.14 0.22
CA GLY A 499 -6.05 59.52 -0.65
C GLY A 499 -5.43 58.47 -1.56
N GLY A 500 -5.89 57.22 -1.41
CA GLY A 500 -5.78 56.19 -2.43
C GLY A 500 -4.69 55.14 -2.24
N ILE A 501 -4.88 54.18 -1.32
CA ILE A 501 -4.44 52.78 -1.52
C ILE A 501 -5.50 51.86 -0.91
N LEU A 502 -5.96 50.86 -1.68
CA LEU A 502 -6.99 49.87 -1.34
C LEU A 502 -6.74 49.22 0.04
N ALA A 503 -7.55 49.59 1.05
CA ALA A 503 -7.58 48.89 2.32
C ALA A 503 -8.13 47.47 2.11
N VAL A 504 -7.32 46.45 2.39
CA VAL A 504 -7.73 45.05 2.33
C VAL A 504 -8.22 44.63 3.72
N HIS A 505 -9.51 44.31 3.85
CA HIS A 505 -10.13 43.98 5.14
C HIS A 505 -10.13 42.49 5.50
N SER A 506 -9.52 41.63 4.69
CA SER A 506 -9.46 40.19 4.93
C SER A 506 -8.15 39.59 4.39
N PRO A 507 -7.56 38.59 5.08
CA PRO A 507 -6.42 37.86 4.56
C PRO A 507 -6.75 37.12 3.24
N GLY A 508 -8.02 36.97 2.89
CA GLY A 508 -8.48 36.41 1.62
C GLY A 508 -9.10 35.02 1.80
N ALA A 509 -10.19 34.77 1.06
CA ALA A 509 -10.99 33.55 1.15
C ALA A 509 -10.19 32.27 0.84
N GLY A 510 -9.08 32.38 0.09
CA GLY A 510 -8.19 31.25 -0.19
C GLY A 510 -7.51 30.69 1.06
N TRP A 511 -7.13 31.55 2.01
CA TRP A 511 -6.51 31.10 3.27
C TRP A 511 -7.49 30.38 4.17
N TYR A 512 -8.76 30.78 4.17
CA TYR A 512 -9.81 30.05 4.87
C TYR A 512 -9.91 28.59 4.39
N VAL A 513 -9.91 28.35 3.07
CA VAL A 513 -9.95 27.00 2.50
C VAL A 513 -8.74 26.18 2.94
N VAL A 514 -7.54 26.76 2.85
CA VAL A 514 -6.30 26.08 3.27
C VAL A 514 -6.34 25.73 4.75
N CYS A 515 -6.70 26.68 5.62
CA CYS A 515 -6.78 26.47 7.07
C CYS A 515 -7.78 25.37 7.42
N VAL A 516 -9.00 25.43 6.89
CA VAL A 516 -10.05 24.43 7.15
C VAL A 516 -9.60 23.05 6.67
N ALA A 517 -9.12 22.93 5.43
CA ALA A 517 -8.68 21.66 4.88
C ALA A 517 -7.54 21.02 5.69
N VAL A 518 -6.54 21.82 6.09
CA VAL A 518 -5.40 21.33 6.89
C VAL A 518 -5.82 20.92 8.30
N VAL A 519 -6.65 21.72 8.98
CA VAL A 519 -7.13 21.42 10.35
C VAL A 519 -7.98 20.15 10.36
N LEU A 520 -8.94 20.03 9.43
CA LEU A 520 -9.78 18.85 9.32
C LEU A 520 -8.96 17.61 8.92
N ARG A 521 -7.97 17.77 8.04
CA ARG A 521 -7.03 16.70 7.69
C ARG A 521 -6.23 16.25 8.92
N ALA A 522 -5.72 17.19 9.73
CA ALA A 522 -5.01 16.85 10.96
C ALA A 522 -5.90 16.07 11.93
N HIS A 523 -7.17 16.48 12.09
CA HIS A 523 -8.15 15.75 12.91
C HIS A 523 -8.40 14.34 12.40
N ALA A 524 -8.53 14.15 11.08
CA ALA A 524 -8.70 12.83 10.47
C ALA A 524 -7.51 11.88 10.71
N LEU A 525 -6.32 12.41 11.02
CA LEU A 525 -5.13 11.61 11.33
C LEU A 525 -5.03 11.19 12.80
N ILE A 526 -5.70 11.89 13.72
CA ILE A 526 -5.62 11.64 15.17
C ILE A 526 -5.81 10.15 15.53
N PRO A 527 -6.82 9.42 15.02
CA PRO A 527 -7.02 8.01 15.37
C PRO A 527 -5.81 7.13 15.05
N PHE A 528 -5.08 7.42 13.96
CA PHE A 528 -3.89 6.68 13.58
C PHE A 528 -2.70 6.98 14.49
N LEU A 529 -2.59 8.23 14.97
CA LEU A 529 -1.53 8.67 15.89
C LEU A 529 -1.72 8.10 17.29
N SER A 530 -2.98 7.99 17.74
CA SER A 530 -3.33 7.43 19.04
C SER A 530 -3.31 5.90 19.08
N TYR A 531 -3.12 5.22 17.95
CA TYR A 531 -3.10 3.76 17.88
C TYR A 531 -1.91 3.17 18.65
N LYS A 532 -2.20 2.25 19.57
CA LYS A 532 -1.19 1.46 20.31
C LYS A 532 -1.21 0.03 19.81
N ASP A 533 -0.05 -0.47 19.41
CA ASP A 533 0.07 -1.80 18.86
C ASP A 533 0.14 -2.85 19.96
N LYS A 534 -1.02 -3.42 20.32
CA LYS A 534 -1.14 -4.49 21.31
C LYS A 534 -1.99 -5.63 20.74
N SER A 535 -1.57 -6.86 20.98
CA SER A 535 -2.37 -8.05 20.66
C SER A 535 -3.65 -8.01 21.48
N PHE A 536 -4.80 -8.18 20.83
CA PHE A 536 -6.10 -8.10 21.50
C PHE A 536 -6.49 -9.41 22.19
N VAL A 537 -5.92 -10.53 21.72
CA VAL A 537 -6.13 -11.86 22.29
C VAL A 537 -4.76 -12.45 22.58
N ALA A 538 -4.58 -13.02 23.78
CA ALA A 538 -3.37 -13.74 24.14
C ALA A 538 -3.23 -15.00 23.27
N LEU A 539 -2.03 -15.27 22.77
CA LEU A 539 -1.75 -16.51 22.05
C LEU A 539 -1.98 -17.69 23.01
N PRO A 540 -2.73 -18.72 22.60
CA PRO A 540 -2.85 -19.93 23.39
C PRO A 540 -1.46 -20.57 23.53
N THR A 541 -0.99 -20.80 24.75
CA THR A 541 0.25 -21.53 24.97
C THR A 541 0.07 -22.98 24.50
N LEU A 542 0.96 -23.45 23.63
CA LEU A 542 1.13 -24.87 23.34
C LEU A 542 1.78 -25.47 24.59
N GLY A 543 0.96 -25.90 25.55
CA GLY A 543 1.47 -26.59 26.75
C GLY A 543 2.30 -27.81 26.37
N VAL A 544 3.32 -28.10 27.17
CA VAL A 544 4.08 -29.37 27.14
C VAL A 544 3.06 -30.53 27.27
N PRO A 545 3.22 -31.65 26.53
CA PRO A 545 2.33 -32.80 26.71
C PRO A 545 2.31 -33.19 28.18
N SER A 546 1.12 -33.31 28.77
CA SER A 546 0.98 -33.90 30.09
C SER A 546 1.61 -35.30 30.04
N PRO A 547 2.50 -35.67 30.98
CA PRO A 547 3.00 -37.03 31.04
C PRO A 547 1.80 -37.97 31.19
N PRO A 548 1.86 -39.18 30.61
CA PRO A 548 0.77 -40.13 30.70
C PRO A 548 0.44 -40.35 32.17
N VAL A 549 -0.84 -40.17 32.52
CA VAL A 549 -1.36 -40.56 33.82
C VAL A 549 -1.04 -42.05 33.99
N PRO A 550 -0.30 -42.47 35.03
CA PRO A 550 -0.06 -43.89 35.26
C PRO A 550 -1.41 -44.56 35.43
N SER A 551 -1.67 -45.57 34.60
CA SER A 551 -2.80 -46.47 34.78
C SER A 551 -2.73 -47.06 36.19
N THR A 552 -3.67 -46.68 37.06
CA THR A 552 -3.92 -47.39 38.31
C THR A 552 -4.24 -48.84 37.97
N PRO A 553 -3.50 -49.83 38.51
CA PRO A 553 -3.85 -51.22 38.29
C PRO A 553 -5.19 -51.52 38.96
N SER A 554 -6.08 -52.13 38.19
CA SER A 554 -7.36 -52.68 38.68
C SER A 554 -7.08 -53.71 39.79
N PRO A 555 -7.82 -53.72 40.91
CA PRO A 555 -7.59 -54.68 41.97
C PRO A 555 -7.93 -56.09 41.47
N ALA A 556 -6.96 -56.98 41.62
CA ALA A 556 -7.06 -58.39 41.30
C ALA A 556 -8.20 -59.06 42.06
N SER A 557 -8.99 -59.88 41.34
CA SER A 557 -9.94 -60.82 41.90
C SER A 557 -9.23 -61.79 42.85
N LYS A 558 -9.45 -61.64 44.15
CA LYS A 558 -9.12 -62.69 45.11
C LYS A 558 -10.28 -63.70 45.14
N SER A 559 -9.94 -64.92 44.76
CA SER A 559 -10.75 -66.12 44.91
C SER A 559 -11.05 -66.37 46.39
N GLU A 560 -12.33 -66.38 46.75
CA GLU A 560 -12.80 -67.01 47.98
C GLU A 560 -12.87 -68.52 47.78
N THR A 561 -11.96 -69.25 48.43
CA THR A 561 -12.18 -70.64 48.84
C THR A 561 -12.02 -70.68 50.33
N GLY A 562 -13.12 -71.00 51.02
CA GLY A 562 -13.22 -70.97 52.47
C GLY A 562 -12.40 -72.05 53.17
N GLY A 563 -12.26 -71.86 54.48
CA GLY A 563 -11.74 -72.90 55.36
C GLY A 563 -11.48 -72.44 56.80
N VAL A 564 -12.45 -72.71 57.67
CA VAL A 564 -12.27 -73.27 59.02
C VAL A 564 -11.79 -72.34 60.17
N LEU A 565 -12.77 -72.05 61.06
CA LEU A 565 -12.77 -72.16 62.54
C LEU A 565 -11.46 -71.91 63.33
N THR A 566 -11.48 -71.00 64.31
CA THR A 566 -11.81 -71.29 65.72
C THR A 566 -11.55 -70.07 66.63
N HIS A 567 -12.44 -69.93 67.61
CA HIS A 567 -12.42 -69.13 68.84
C HIS A 567 -12.63 -67.61 68.80
#